data_AF-A0A5R9DVY7-F1
#
_entry.id   AF-A0A5R9DVY7-F1
#
_cell.length_a   1.000
_cell.length_b   1.000
_cell.length_c   1.000
_cell.angle_alpha   90.00
_cell.angle_beta   90.00
_cell.angle_gamma   90.00
#
_symmetry.space_group_name_H-M   'P 1'
#
loop_
_entity.id
_entity.type
_entity.pdbx_description
1 polymer ?
#
loop_
_entity_poly.entity_id
_entity_poly.type
_entity_poly.pdbx_seq_one_letter_code
_entity_poly.pdbx_strand_id
1 'polypeptide(L)'
;MFILPMIFGGMGGSSNNNSSSSETSVTRSTVEREPLPAGSVNETDYYTDDANWVENQTVMNDGLRHFYEKTGVQPHVYITTEINGSNNASMSEVEEYANKLYDELFTDEAHLLLMFYEGTPSNYTTYYVTGSQADQVIDREAADILLDYIDRYYYDMNLNTSEFFSKSFRDAADRIMDVTTSPWIPVLLVIGGVILVGILFLWWRKRKQQEAIEAKRTEDMLSKPIDTFGKSSEADDLAKKYEDK
;
A
#
# COMPACT_ATOMS: atom_id res chain seq x y z
N MET A 1 -43.96 5.21 -14.08
CA MET A 1 -42.76 4.38 -13.87
C MET A 1 -42.25 4.75 -12.49
N PHE A 2 -42.57 3.96 -11.48
CA PHE A 2 -42.08 4.17 -10.13
C PHE A 2 -40.65 3.62 -10.08
N ILE A 3 -39.66 4.49 -9.93
CA ILE A 3 -38.28 4.08 -9.66
C ILE A 3 -38.25 3.73 -8.16
N LEU A 4 -38.11 2.45 -7.85
CA LEU A 4 -37.76 2.01 -6.50
C LEU A 4 -36.36 2.56 -6.21
N PRO A 5 -36.13 3.33 -5.13
CA PRO A 5 -34.76 3.58 -4.68
C PRO A 5 -34.16 2.23 -4.30
N MET A 6 -33.18 1.79 -5.08
CA MET A 6 -32.40 0.61 -4.78
C MET A 6 -31.45 1.06 -3.66
N ILE A 7 -31.72 0.63 -2.43
CA ILE A 7 -30.85 0.89 -1.28
C ILE A 7 -29.56 0.11 -1.54
N PHE A 8 -28.54 0.77 -2.07
CA PHE A 8 -27.21 0.21 -2.22
C PHE A 8 -26.47 0.37 -0.89
N GLY A 9 -26.05 -0.75 -0.30
CA GLY A 9 -25.41 -0.76 1.00
C GLY A 9 -23.98 -0.22 0.91
N GLY A 10 -23.76 0.99 1.42
CA GLY A 10 -22.43 1.51 1.68
C GLY A 10 -21.77 0.85 2.90
N MET A 11 -20.44 0.93 2.98
CA MET A 11 -19.70 0.53 4.19
C MET A 11 -19.58 1.76 5.09
N GLY A 12 -20.04 1.61 6.33
CA GLY A 12 -19.97 2.66 7.35
C GLY A 12 -19.14 2.23 8.56
N GLY A 13 -18.42 3.19 9.16
CA GLY A 13 -17.58 2.97 10.33
C GLY A 13 -17.37 4.24 11.12
N SER A 14 -16.94 4.10 12.37
CA SER A 14 -16.79 5.21 13.32
C SER A 14 -15.52 5.11 14.14
N SER A 15 -14.97 6.26 14.52
CA SER A 15 -14.09 6.44 15.67
C SER A 15 -14.74 7.39 16.67
N ASN A 16 -14.63 7.08 17.97
CA ASN A 16 -15.10 7.93 19.06
C ASN A 16 -13.93 8.21 20.01
N ASN A 17 -13.57 9.50 20.16
CA ASN A 17 -12.35 9.87 20.88
C ASN A 17 -12.63 9.99 22.39
N ASN A 18 -12.33 8.93 23.14
CA ASN A 18 -12.27 8.98 24.60
C ASN A 18 -10.80 8.99 25.04
N SER A 19 -10.32 10.17 25.37
CA SER A 19 -8.92 10.53 25.58
C SER A 19 -8.10 9.53 26.44
N SER A 20 -7.06 8.94 25.85
CA SER A 20 -5.81 8.66 26.56
C SER A 20 -4.63 8.81 25.59
N SER A 21 -3.71 9.70 25.93
CA SER A 21 -2.51 10.07 25.17
C SER A 21 -1.53 8.91 25.08
N SER A 22 -1.80 7.98 24.16
CA SER A 22 -0.84 7.02 23.63
C SER A 22 -0.39 7.54 22.27
N GLU A 23 0.88 7.42 21.89
CA GLU A 23 1.32 7.74 20.54
C GLU A 23 0.47 6.92 19.54
N THR A 24 -0.53 7.55 18.91
CA THR A 24 -1.39 6.88 17.94
C THR A 24 -0.56 6.54 16.71
N SER A 25 -0.13 5.29 16.64
CA SER A 25 0.55 4.76 15.45
C SER A 25 -0.48 4.67 14.33
N VAL A 26 -0.21 5.34 13.21
CA VAL A 26 -1.07 5.26 12.02
C VAL A 26 -1.08 3.84 11.47
N THR A 27 -2.28 3.35 11.13
CA THR A 27 -2.54 2.05 10.54
C THR A 27 -1.64 1.81 9.33
N ARG A 28 -1.22 0.55 9.18
CA ARG A 28 -0.37 0.16 8.05
C ARG A 28 -1.23 -0.11 6.83
N SER A 29 -0.94 0.54 5.70
CA SER A 29 -1.50 0.11 4.42
C SER A 29 -0.84 -1.21 4.02
N THR A 30 -1.59 -2.31 4.01
CA THR A 30 -1.11 -3.65 3.65
C THR A 30 -1.73 -4.16 2.35
N VAL A 31 -2.78 -3.51 1.87
CA VAL A 31 -3.46 -3.83 0.62
C VAL A 31 -3.00 -2.89 -0.50
N GLU A 32 -2.64 -3.46 -1.65
CA GLU A 32 -2.38 -2.71 -2.88
C GLU A 32 -3.70 -2.30 -3.52
N ARG A 33 -3.86 -0.99 -3.78
CA ARG A 33 -5.09 -0.39 -4.28
C ARG A 33 -4.81 0.35 -5.57
N GLU A 34 -5.74 0.24 -6.50
CA GLU A 34 -5.74 1.03 -7.73
C GLU A 34 -6.73 2.19 -7.59
N PRO A 35 -6.41 3.40 -8.07
CA PRO A 35 -7.37 4.49 -8.05
C PRO A 35 -8.64 4.13 -8.83
N LEU A 36 -9.79 4.69 -8.44
CA LEU A 36 -10.99 4.57 -9.25
C LEU A 36 -10.76 5.17 -10.65
N PRO A 37 -11.38 4.58 -11.69
CA PRO A 37 -11.27 5.10 -13.05
C PRO A 37 -11.73 6.56 -13.15
N ALA A 38 -11.06 7.35 -14.00
CA ALA A 38 -11.49 8.71 -14.28
C ALA A 38 -12.93 8.74 -14.81
N GLY A 39 -13.73 9.70 -14.31
CA GLY A 39 -15.15 9.82 -14.66
C GLY A 39 -16.10 8.94 -13.85
N SER A 40 -15.62 8.24 -12.81
CA SER A 40 -16.48 7.48 -11.87
C SER A 40 -17.32 8.38 -10.96
N VAL A 41 -16.83 9.60 -10.68
CA VAL A 41 -17.41 10.59 -9.77
C VAL A 41 -18.18 11.65 -10.58
N ASN A 42 -19.40 11.97 -10.14
CA ASN A 42 -20.09 13.21 -10.52
C ASN A 42 -19.67 14.31 -9.53
N GLU A 43 -18.68 15.13 -9.91
CA GLU A 43 -18.03 16.03 -8.95
C GLU A 43 -19.01 16.95 -8.22
N THR A 44 -18.93 16.94 -6.88
CA THR A 44 -19.66 17.85 -5.98
C THR A 44 -18.71 18.83 -5.28
N ASP A 45 -19.26 19.69 -4.42
CA ASP A 45 -18.43 20.41 -3.45
C ASP A 45 -17.69 19.42 -2.52
N TYR A 46 -16.53 19.82 -2.01
CA TYR A 46 -15.67 18.97 -1.18
C TYR A 46 -16.01 19.01 0.31
N TYR A 47 -16.79 19.98 0.76
CA TYR A 47 -17.19 20.05 2.16
C TYR A 47 -18.46 20.89 2.35
N THR A 48 -19.12 20.67 3.48
CA THR A 48 -20.18 21.50 4.04
C THR A 48 -19.76 21.91 5.45
N ASP A 49 -19.85 23.20 5.76
CA ASP A 49 -19.39 23.78 7.03
C ASP A 49 -20.52 24.50 7.76
N ASP A 50 -21.38 23.74 8.44
CA ASP A 50 -22.48 24.28 9.24
C ASP A 50 -21.98 24.91 10.54
N ALA A 51 -20.80 24.50 11.00
CA ALA A 51 -20.16 25.04 12.20
C ALA A 51 -19.47 26.39 11.94
N ASN A 52 -19.27 26.77 10.68
CA ASN A 52 -18.54 27.96 10.23
C ASN A 52 -17.12 28.01 10.80
N TRP A 53 -16.40 26.89 10.69
CA TRP A 53 -15.03 26.70 11.18
C TRP A 53 -13.98 26.80 10.09
N VAL A 54 -14.33 26.61 8.82
CA VAL A 54 -13.37 26.65 7.71
C VAL A 54 -12.94 28.08 7.42
N GLU A 55 -11.70 28.39 7.79
CA GLU A 55 -11.10 29.72 7.65
C GLU A 55 -10.55 29.96 6.24
N ASN A 56 -10.10 28.91 5.56
CA ASN A 56 -9.45 28.98 4.25
C ASN A 56 -9.89 27.84 3.32
N GLN A 57 -10.88 28.15 2.50
CA GLN A 57 -11.47 27.21 1.53
C GLN A 57 -10.43 26.67 0.53
N THR A 58 -9.44 27.47 0.14
CA THR A 58 -8.40 27.04 -0.81
C THR A 58 -7.54 25.94 -0.20
N VAL A 59 -7.13 26.11 1.06
CA VAL A 59 -6.33 25.11 1.78
C VAL A 59 -7.14 23.84 2.02
N MET A 60 -8.39 23.98 2.47
CA MET A 60 -9.33 22.87 2.67
C MET A 60 -9.48 22.04 1.38
N ASN A 61 -9.88 22.69 0.29
CA ASN A 61 -10.11 22.04 -1.00
C ASN A 61 -8.83 21.46 -1.61
N ASP A 62 -7.65 22.01 -1.34
CA ASP A 62 -6.38 21.50 -1.86
C ASP A 62 -6.08 20.08 -1.34
N GLY A 63 -6.22 19.84 -0.04
CA GLY A 63 -5.98 18.52 0.55
C GLY A 63 -7.06 17.50 0.18
N LEU A 64 -8.34 17.93 0.17
CA LEU A 64 -9.46 17.08 -0.22
C LEU A 64 -9.40 16.70 -1.70
N ARG A 65 -9.01 17.63 -2.57
CA ARG A 65 -8.76 17.36 -3.98
C ARG A 65 -7.56 16.46 -4.20
N HIS A 66 -6.47 16.62 -3.43
CA HIS A 66 -5.33 15.69 -3.51
C HIS A 66 -5.76 14.25 -3.19
N PHE A 67 -6.64 14.06 -2.21
CA PHE A 67 -7.21 12.75 -1.91
C PHE A 67 -7.98 12.19 -3.12
N TYR A 68 -8.84 13.00 -3.74
CA TYR A 68 -9.56 12.62 -4.95
C TYR A 68 -8.61 12.25 -6.11
N GLU A 69 -7.61 13.09 -6.40
CA GLU A 69 -6.65 12.86 -7.48
C GLU A 69 -5.83 11.58 -7.28
N LYS A 70 -5.51 11.23 -6.02
CA LYS A 70 -4.74 10.04 -5.69
C LYS A 70 -5.54 8.76 -5.71
N THR A 71 -6.77 8.78 -5.20
CA THR A 71 -7.58 7.59 -4.96
C THR A 71 -8.68 7.39 -6.01
N GLY A 72 -9.01 8.42 -6.77
CA GLY A 72 -10.20 8.46 -7.64
C GLY A 72 -11.53 8.54 -6.89
N VAL A 73 -11.52 8.58 -5.55
CA VAL A 73 -12.71 8.70 -4.69
C VAL A 73 -12.83 10.14 -4.21
N GLN A 74 -13.95 10.80 -4.48
CA GLN A 74 -14.13 12.18 -4.02
C GLN A 74 -14.55 12.19 -2.54
N PRO A 75 -13.79 12.83 -1.64
CA PRO A 75 -14.23 13.03 -0.28
C PRO A 75 -15.18 14.23 -0.18
N HIS A 76 -16.16 14.12 0.70
CA HIS A 76 -16.97 15.23 1.19
C HIS A 76 -16.88 15.28 2.72
N VAL A 77 -16.46 16.40 3.29
CA VAL A 77 -16.43 16.59 4.76
C VAL A 77 -17.64 17.40 5.20
N TYR A 78 -18.48 16.83 6.06
CA TYR A 78 -19.60 17.55 6.67
C TYR A 78 -19.26 17.92 8.12
N ILE A 79 -19.15 19.22 8.40
CA ILE A 79 -18.74 19.74 9.71
C ILE A 79 -19.97 20.34 10.40
N THR A 80 -20.34 19.81 11.57
CA THR A 80 -21.47 20.34 12.33
C THR A 80 -21.29 20.15 13.84
N THR A 81 -21.91 21.04 14.61
CA THR A 81 -22.04 20.91 16.08
C THR A 81 -23.42 20.44 16.51
N GLU A 82 -24.36 20.32 15.58
CA GLU A 82 -25.75 19.95 15.87
C GLU A 82 -26.30 18.96 14.84
N ILE A 83 -27.01 17.95 15.33
CA ILE A 83 -27.78 17.02 14.51
C ILE A 83 -29.23 17.09 14.99
N ASN A 84 -30.16 17.29 14.06
CA ASN A 84 -31.58 17.47 14.34
C ASN A 84 -31.88 18.56 15.41
N GLY A 85 -31.06 19.63 15.43
CA GLY A 85 -31.19 20.73 16.39
C GLY A 85 -30.71 20.41 17.81
N SER A 86 -29.91 19.35 17.98
CA SER A 86 -29.31 18.93 19.25
C SER A 86 -27.80 18.81 19.13
N ASN A 87 -27.08 19.33 20.13
CA ASN A 87 -25.63 19.18 20.29
C ASN A 87 -25.25 17.99 21.20
N ASN A 88 -26.20 17.08 21.46
CA ASN A 88 -25.98 15.86 22.25
C ASN A 88 -26.49 14.63 21.51
N ALA A 89 -26.17 14.53 20.21
CA ALA A 89 -26.44 13.36 19.40
C ALA A 89 -25.59 12.16 19.86
N SER A 90 -26.23 11.00 19.98
CA SER A 90 -25.59 9.72 20.18
C SER A 90 -24.90 9.24 18.90
N MET A 91 -23.98 8.29 19.04
CA MET A 91 -23.30 7.66 17.89
C MET A 91 -24.29 7.11 16.85
N SER A 92 -25.41 6.51 17.30
CA SER A 92 -26.44 5.98 16.41
C SER A 92 -27.16 7.08 15.63
N GLU A 93 -27.35 8.26 16.23
CA GLU A 93 -27.96 9.41 15.55
C GLU A 93 -26.98 10.03 14.54
N VAL A 94 -25.68 10.07 14.85
CA VAL A 94 -24.63 10.50 13.91
C VAL A 94 -24.58 9.56 12.70
N GLU A 95 -24.61 8.25 12.94
CA GLU A 95 -24.65 7.23 11.89
C GLU A 95 -25.89 7.33 11.01
N GLU A 96 -27.09 7.39 11.60
CA GLU A 96 -28.34 7.50 10.84
C GLU A 96 -28.37 8.78 10.00
N TYR A 97 -27.91 9.90 10.57
CA TYR A 97 -27.83 11.18 9.88
C TYR A 97 -26.84 11.14 8.72
N ALA A 98 -25.64 10.58 8.92
CA ALA A 98 -24.62 10.48 7.87
C ALA A 98 -25.07 9.58 6.70
N ASN A 99 -25.70 8.43 6.97
CA ASN A 99 -26.22 7.56 5.92
C ASN A 99 -27.30 8.26 5.09
N LYS A 100 -28.25 8.92 5.76
CA LYS A 100 -29.29 9.69 5.08
C LYS A 100 -28.70 10.83 4.25
N LEU A 101 -27.72 11.54 4.80
CA LEU A 101 -27.06 12.64 4.12
C LEU A 101 -26.28 12.18 2.88
N TYR A 102 -25.65 11.01 2.92
CA TYR A 102 -24.99 10.42 1.77
C TYR A 102 -25.95 10.26 0.58
N ASP A 103 -27.11 9.66 0.83
CA ASP A 103 -28.17 9.44 -0.17
C ASP A 103 -28.74 10.77 -0.73
N GLU A 104 -28.68 11.85 0.04
CA GLU A 104 -29.16 13.17 -0.36
C GLU A 104 -28.12 13.93 -1.20
N LEU A 105 -26.84 13.81 -0.86
CA LEU A 105 -25.76 14.56 -1.49
C LEU A 105 -25.27 13.94 -2.80
N PHE A 106 -25.25 12.61 -2.89
CA PHE A 106 -24.59 11.92 -3.99
C PHE A 106 -25.57 11.14 -4.85
N THR A 107 -25.25 11.08 -6.14
CA THR A 107 -26.03 10.33 -7.14
C THR A 107 -25.24 9.19 -7.79
N ASP A 108 -24.01 8.99 -7.29
CA ASP A 108 -23.11 7.92 -7.67
C ASP A 108 -22.57 7.23 -6.41
N GLU A 109 -21.73 6.22 -6.62
CA GLU A 109 -21.19 5.36 -5.57
C GLU A 109 -19.68 5.59 -5.36
N ALA A 110 -19.12 6.66 -5.90
CA ALA A 110 -17.69 6.95 -5.95
C ALA A 110 -17.25 8.04 -4.94
N HIS A 111 -18.13 8.37 -3.98
CA HIS A 111 -17.87 9.32 -2.91
C HIS A 111 -17.57 8.64 -1.57
N LEU A 112 -16.76 9.32 -0.76
CA LEU A 112 -16.61 9.12 0.68
C LEU A 112 -17.18 10.34 1.40
N LEU A 113 -18.18 10.15 2.25
CA LEU A 113 -18.65 11.17 3.18
C LEU A 113 -17.97 10.97 4.53
N LEU A 114 -17.34 12.01 5.06
CA LEU A 114 -16.90 12.07 6.44
C LEU A 114 -17.80 13.03 7.21
N MET A 115 -18.64 12.50 8.09
CA MET A 115 -19.39 13.26 9.09
C MET A 115 -18.45 13.59 10.25
N PHE A 116 -18.17 14.87 10.46
CA PHE A 116 -17.42 15.38 11.59
C PHE A 116 -18.37 16.15 12.53
N TYR A 117 -18.78 15.49 13.60
CA TYR A 117 -19.73 16.03 14.56
C TYR A 117 -19.03 16.38 15.87
N GLU A 118 -19.11 17.63 16.30
CA GLU A 118 -18.55 18.09 17.58
C GLU A 118 -19.58 18.89 18.37
N GLY A 119 -20.51 18.16 19.01
CA GLY A 119 -21.55 18.79 19.85
C GLY A 119 -21.04 19.37 21.17
N THR A 120 -19.88 18.88 21.64
CA THR A 120 -19.18 19.42 22.81
C THR A 120 -17.77 19.85 22.37
N PRO A 121 -17.33 21.08 22.69
CA PRO A 121 -16.00 21.55 22.30
C PRO A 121 -14.89 20.58 22.69
N SER A 122 -13.96 20.35 21.77
CA SER A 122 -12.81 19.45 21.92
C SER A 122 -13.17 17.95 22.04
N ASN A 123 -14.42 17.57 21.73
CA ASN A 123 -14.91 16.20 21.75
C ASN A 123 -15.75 15.92 20.49
N TYR A 124 -15.08 15.41 19.48
CA TYR A 124 -15.70 15.04 18.21
C TYR A 124 -16.04 13.55 18.15
N THR A 125 -17.03 13.27 17.34
CA THR A 125 -17.39 11.95 16.85
C THR A 125 -17.29 11.98 15.32
N THR A 126 -16.65 10.98 14.73
CA THR A 126 -16.68 10.79 13.28
C THR A 126 -17.49 9.57 12.89
N TYR A 127 -18.17 9.68 11.76
CA TYR A 127 -18.72 8.54 11.02
C TYR A 127 -18.41 8.75 9.55
N TYR A 128 -18.00 7.70 8.84
CA TYR A 128 -17.85 7.75 7.39
C TYR A 128 -18.87 6.87 6.70
N VAL A 129 -19.22 7.25 5.48
CA VAL A 129 -20.01 6.44 4.54
C VAL A 129 -19.27 6.42 3.21
N THR A 130 -19.01 5.22 2.68
CA THR A 130 -18.49 5.04 1.33
C THR A 130 -19.55 4.43 0.43
N GLY A 131 -19.60 4.91 -0.81
CA GLY A 131 -20.36 4.25 -1.86
C GLY A 131 -19.70 2.94 -2.27
N SER A 132 -20.48 2.05 -2.88
CA SER A 132 -20.04 0.71 -3.27
C SER A 132 -18.88 0.70 -4.29
N GLN A 133 -18.73 1.74 -5.11
CA GLN A 133 -17.55 1.86 -5.97
C GLN A 133 -16.34 2.35 -5.16
N ALA A 134 -16.54 3.37 -4.32
CA ALA A 134 -15.51 3.91 -3.45
C ALA A 134 -14.89 2.85 -2.52
N ASP A 135 -15.68 1.89 -2.03
CA ASP A 135 -15.23 0.80 -1.16
C ASP A 135 -14.13 -0.09 -1.77
N GLN A 136 -13.97 -0.10 -3.10
CA GLN A 136 -12.87 -0.82 -3.77
C GLN A 136 -11.49 -0.20 -3.47
N VAL A 137 -11.47 1.09 -3.14
CA VAL A 137 -10.25 1.84 -2.80
C VAL A 137 -10.24 2.19 -1.32
N ILE A 138 -11.38 2.66 -0.80
CA ILE A 138 -11.55 3.02 0.61
C ILE A 138 -12.26 1.89 1.35
N ASP A 139 -11.57 0.75 1.42
CA ASP A 139 -11.98 -0.35 2.29
C ASP A 139 -11.78 0.03 3.78
N ARG A 140 -12.09 -0.91 4.69
CA ARG A 140 -11.95 -0.68 6.13
C ARG A 140 -10.54 -0.26 6.57
N GLU A 141 -9.48 -0.86 6.01
CA GLU A 141 -8.10 -0.49 6.38
C GLU A 141 -7.77 0.92 5.89
N ALA A 142 -8.23 1.29 4.69
CA ALA A 142 -8.05 2.63 4.16
C ALA A 142 -8.83 3.68 4.97
N ALA A 143 -10.06 3.37 5.38
CA ALA A 143 -10.83 4.24 6.25
C ALA A 143 -10.19 4.38 7.63
N ASP A 144 -9.66 3.30 8.23
CA ASP A 144 -8.92 3.34 9.50
C ASP A 144 -7.69 4.25 9.38
N ILE A 145 -6.95 4.19 8.26
CA ILE A 145 -5.83 5.11 7.99
C ILE A 145 -6.28 6.58 7.97
N LEU A 146 -7.41 6.88 7.30
CA LEU A 146 -7.96 8.24 7.28
C LEU A 146 -8.33 8.71 8.69
N LEU A 147 -9.04 7.87 9.45
CA LEU A 147 -9.43 8.19 10.82
C LEU A 147 -8.21 8.36 11.74
N ASP A 148 -7.16 7.58 11.58
CA ASP A 148 -5.92 7.76 12.33
C ASP A 148 -5.25 9.11 12.07
N TYR A 149 -5.28 9.60 10.82
CA TYR A 149 -4.75 10.93 10.49
C TYR A 149 -5.66 12.07 10.97
N ILE A 150 -6.97 11.85 11.03
CA ILE A 150 -7.92 12.77 11.69
C ILE A 150 -7.59 12.84 13.18
N ASP A 151 -7.50 11.70 13.86
CA ASP A 151 -7.19 11.62 15.29
C ASP A 151 -5.81 12.21 15.61
N ARG A 152 -4.83 11.97 14.75
CA ARG A 152 -3.46 12.50 14.89
C ARG A 152 -3.38 14.02 14.82
N TYR A 153 -4.13 14.64 13.90
CA TYR A 153 -4.00 16.08 13.64
C TYR A 153 -5.03 16.93 14.38
N TYR A 154 -6.11 16.35 14.90
CA TYR A 154 -7.13 17.11 15.62
C TYR A 154 -6.59 17.91 16.82
N TYR A 155 -5.64 17.35 17.58
CA TYR A 155 -5.03 18.02 18.73
C TYR A 155 -3.77 18.82 18.40
N ASP A 156 -3.40 18.96 17.11
CA ASP A 156 -2.25 19.77 16.71
C ASP A 156 -2.63 21.25 16.73
N MET A 157 -2.22 21.95 17.80
CA MET A 157 -2.51 23.38 18.01
C MET A 157 -1.87 24.31 16.95
N ASN A 158 -1.01 23.79 16.07
CA ASN A 158 -0.43 24.58 14.99
C ASN A 158 -1.28 24.57 13.71
N LEU A 159 -2.33 23.74 13.65
CA LEU A 159 -3.21 23.64 12.50
C LEU A 159 -4.54 24.32 12.80
N ASN A 160 -4.99 25.17 11.88
CA ASN A 160 -6.38 25.62 11.86
C ASN A 160 -7.29 24.54 11.25
N THR A 161 -8.62 24.71 11.28
CA THR A 161 -9.56 23.66 10.82
C THR A 161 -9.31 23.29 9.36
N SER A 162 -9.05 24.29 8.51
CA SER A 162 -8.77 24.09 7.09
C SER A 162 -7.49 23.29 6.85
N GLU A 163 -6.41 23.60 7.60
CA GLU A 163 -5.13 22.90 7.52
C GLU A 163 -5.21 21.49 8.10
N PHE A 164 -5.95 21.31 9.19
CA PHE A 164 -6.22 20.02 9.83
C PHE A 164 -6.81 19.02 8.83
N PHE A 165 -7.98 19.33 8.25
CA PHE A 165 -8.62 18.43 7.29
C PHE A 165 -7.77 18.26 6.03
N SER A 166 -7.24 19.35 5.49
CA SER A 166 -6.39 19.30 4.31
C SER A 166 -5.21 18.34 4.49
N LYS A 167 -4.53 18.44 5.64
CA LYS A 167 -3.39 17.59 5.97
C LYS A 167 -3.80 16.15 6.25
N SER A 168 -4.90 15.91 6.98
CA SER A 168 -5.37 14.56 7.28
C SER A 168 -5.70 13.79 6.00
N PHE A 169 -6.46 14.40 5.08
CA PHE A 169 -6.81 13.76 3.82
C PHE A 169 -5.62 13.59 2.89
N ARG A 170 -4.74 14.60 2.79
CA ARG A 170 -3.54 14.50 1.95
C ARG A 170 -2.64 13.34 2.37
N ASP A 171 -2.30 13.26 3.65
CA ASP A 171 -1.41 12.22 4.18
C ASP A 171 -2.10 10.85 4.17
N ALA A 172 -3.41 10.78 4.43
CA ALA A 172 -4.18 9.54 4.32
C ALA A 172 -4.15 8.99 2.90
N ALA A 173 -4.40 9.82 1.88
CA ALA A 173 -4.36 9.40 0.49
C ALA A 173 -3.00 8.84 0.08
N ASP A 174 -1.91 9.55 0.44
CA ASP A 174 -0.55 9.09 0.17
C ASP A 174 -0.26 7.75 0.86
N ARG A 175 -0.77 7.56 2.08
CA ARG A 175 -0.60 6.34 2.86
C ARG A 175 -1.43 5.16 2.34
N ILE A 176 -2.68 5.40 1.96
CA ILE A 176 -3.61 4.39 1.42
C ILE A 176 -3.06 3.82 0.12
N MET A 177 -2.54 4.69 -0.75
CA MET A 177 -2.05 4.34 -2.08
C MET A 177 -0.61 3.80 -2.09
N ASP A 178 0.09 3.77 -0.94
CA ASP A 178 1.43 3.18 -0.82
C ASP A 178 1.45 1.97 0.12
N VAL A 179 1.82 0.81 -0.43
CA VAL A 179 1.85 -0.44 0.33
C VAL A 179 3.06 -0.47 1.26
N THR A 180 2.81 -0.73 2.53
CA THR A 180 3.88 -0.86 3.53
C THR A 180 4.67 -2.14 3.32
N THR A 181 5.76 -2.08 2.57
CA THR A 181 6.66 -3.22 2.39
C THR A 181 7.57 -3.41 3.61
N SER A 182 8.03 -4.66 3.83
CA SER A 182 8.99 -4.95 4.90
C SER A 182 10.37 -4.40 4.52
N PRO A 183 11.03 -3.60 5.39
CA PRO A 183 12.37 -3.06 5.13
C PRO A 183 13.43 -4.16 4.90
N TRP A 184 13.17 -5.38 5.36
CA TRP A 184 14.10 -6.51 5.25
C TRP A 184 14.16 -7.13 3.86
N ILE A 185 13.10 -7.03 3.06
CA ILE A 185 13.04 -7.62 1.71
C ILE A 185 14.19 -7.11 0.82
N PRO A 186 14.40 -5.79 0.64
CA PRO A 186 15.52 -5.29 -0.16
C PRO A 186 16.90 -5.67 0.41
N VAL A 187 17.05 -5.69 1.74
CA VAL A 187 18.31 -6.11 2.40
C VAL A 187 18.64 -7.57 2.09
N LEU A 188 17.65 -8.46 2.18
CA LEU A 188 17.81 -9.88 1.87
C LEU A 188 18.15 -10.12 0.40
N LEU A 189 17.59 -9.33 -0.53
CA LEU A 189 17.95 -9.39 -1.96
C LEU A 189 19.42 -9.03 -2.19
N VAL A 190 19.93 -7.97 -1.55
CA VAL A 190 21.35 -7.58 -1.64
C VAL A 190 22.25 -8.68 -1.08
N ILE A 191 21.92 -9.22 0.10
CA ILE A 191 22.66 -10.34 0.71
C ILE A 191 22.69 -11.55 -0.23
N GLY A 192 21.53 -11.93 -0.79
CA GLY A 192 21.42 -13.01 -1.77
C GLY A 192 22.28 -12.78 -3.01
N GLY A 193 22.31 -11.56 -3.55
CA GLY A 193 23.15 -11.17 -4.67
C GLY A 193 24.64 -11.31 -4.38
N VAL A 194 25.10 -10.86 -3.20
CA VAL A 194 26.51 -11.00 -2.78
C VAL A 194 26.90 -12.48 -2.65
N ILE A 195 26.03 -13.31 -2.06
CA ILE A 195 26.27 -14.76 -1.95
C ILE A 195 26.37 -15.40 -3.34
N LEU A 196 25.48 -15.05 -4.27
CA LEU A 196 25.49 -15.53 -5.65
C LEU A 196 26.81 -15.17 -6.38
N VAL A 197 27.24 -13.91 -6.27
CA VAL A 197 28.52 -13.46 -6.84
C VAL A 197 29.70 -14.22 -6.22
N GLY A 198 29.68 -14.44 -4.89
CA GLY A 198 30.68 -15.24 -4.20
C GLY A 198 30.76 -16.68 -4.70
N ILE A 199 29.61 -17.34 -4.90
CA ILE A 199 29.53 -18.70 -5.45
C ILE A 199 30.09 -18.74 -6.88
N LEU A 200 29.68 -17.80 -7.74
CA LEU A 200 30.16 -17.70 -9.12
C LEU A 200 31.68 -17.48 -9.16
N PHE A 201 32.22 -16.63 -8.29
CA PHE A 201 33.65 -16.38 -8.19
C PHE A 201 34.41 -17.64 -7.75
N LEU A 202 33.92 -18.37 -6.74
CA LEU A 202 34.52 -19.62 -6.30
C LEU A 202 34.48 -20.70 -7.38
N TRP A 203 33.36 -20.81 -8.10
CA TRP A 203 33.22 -21.73 -9.23
C TRP A 203 34.19 -21.41 -10.36
N TRP A 204 34.28 -20.14 -10.77
CA TRP A 204 35.22 -19.67 -11.79
C TRP A 204 36.68 -19.93 -11.39
N ARG A 205 37.03 -19.65 -10.13
CA ARG A 205 38.36 -19.94 -9.58
C ARG A 205 38.68 -21.43 -9.60
N LYS A 206 37.74 -22.30 -9.22
CA LYS A 206 37.91 -23.76 -9.30
C LYS A 206 38.08 -24.25 -10.73
N ARG A 207 37.30 -23.73 -11.68
CA ARG A 207 37.43 -24.06 -13.10
C ARG A 207 38.80 -23.66 -13.64
N LYS A 208 39.27 -22.46 -13.34
CA LYS A 208 40.60 -22.00 -13.75
C LYS A 208 41.72 -22.84 -13.13
N GLN A 209 41.53 -23.34 -11.89
CA GLN A 209 42.46 -24.27 -11.26
C GLN A 209 42.47 -25.65 -11.94
N GLN A 210 41.31 -26.15 -12.36
CA GLN A 210 41.22 -27.41 -13.11
C GLN A 210 41.95 -27.32 -14.46
N GLU A 211 41.76 -26.24 -15.22
CA GLU A 211 42.47 -26.00 -16.48
C GLU A 211 44.00 -26.00 -16.30
N ALA A 212 44.50 -25.40 -15.20
CA ALA A 212 45.93 -25.42 -14.88
C ALA A 212 46.45 -26.81 -14.49
N ILE A 213 45.61 -27.65 -13.87
CA ILE A 213 45.96 -29.04 -13.52
C ILE A 213 45.96 -29.93 -14.77
N GLU A 214 45.00 -29.74 -15.67
CA GLU A 214 44.92 -30.49 -16.94
C GLU A 214 46.08 -30.13 -17.87
N ALA A 215 46.45 -28.84 -17.99
CA ALA A 215 47.61 -28.43 -18.76
C ALA A 215 48.90 -29.11 -18.29
N LYS A 216 49.12 -29.20 -16.98
CA LYS A 216 50.26 -29.93 -16.40
C LYS A 216 50.21 -31.42 -16.70
N ARG A 217 49.03 -32.05 -16.61
CA ARG A 217 48.87 -33.47 -16.95
C ARG A 217 49.10 -33.74 -18.43
N THR A 218 48.70 -32.83 -19.31
CA THR A 218 48.96 -32.93 -20.75
C THR A 218 50.45 -32.74 -21.04
N GLU A 219 51.14 -31.80 -20.41
CA GLU A 219 52.61 -31.67 -20.50
C GLU A 219 53.34 -32.92 -19.99
N ASP A 220 52.94 -33.47 -18.84
CA ASP A 220 53.49 -34.71 -18.29
C ASP A 220 53.20 -35.93 -19.20
N MET A 221 52.07 -35.95 -19.92
CA MET A 221 51.76 -36.98 -20.91
C MET A 221 52.57 -36.82 -22.21
N LEU A 222 52.76 -35.60 -22.68
CA LEU A 222 53.52 -35.30 -23.91
C LEU A 222 55.03 -35.45 -23.72
N SER A 223 55.53 -35.24 -22.51
CA SER A 223 56.96 -35.41 -22.15
C SER A 223 57.33 -36.84 -21.77
N LYS A 224 56.35 -37.75 -21.61
CA LYS A 224 56.63 -39.17 -21.46
C LYS A 224 57.29 -39.71 -22.74
N PRO A 225 58.43 -40.43 -22.63
CA PRO A 225 59.11 -40.99 -23.78
C PRO A 225 58.17 -41.85 -24.65
N ILE A 226 58.31 -41.75 -25.97
CA ILE A 226 57.56 -42.53 -26.98
C ILE A 226 57.56 -44.04 -26.68
N ASP A 227 58.61 -44.53 -26.02
CA ASP A 227 58.76 -45.92 -25.55
C ASP A 227 57.69 -46.37 -24.55
N THR A 228 56.98 -45.45 -23.90
CA THR A 228 55.92 -45.75 -22.92
C THR A 228 54.54 -45.89 -23.58
N PHE A 229 54.35 -45.25 -24.74
CA PHE A 229 53.11 -45.34 -25.54
C PHE A 229 53.14 -46.48 -26.57
N GLY A 230 54.23 -47.27 -26.58
CA GLY A 230 54.39 -48.44 -27.45
C GLY A 230 54.86 -49.72 -26.75
N LYS A 231 55.04 -49.72 -25.42
CA LYS A 231 55.38 -50.93 -24.64
C LYS A 231 54.21 -51.38 -23.77
N SER A 232 53.08 -51.69 -24.40
CA SER A 232 52.15 -52.69 -23.86
C SER A 232 51.95 -53.73 -24.94
N SER A 233 52.40 -54.93 -24.62
CA SER A 233 52.58 -56.11 -25.45
C SER A 233 51.30 -56.66 -26.10
N GLU A 234 50.18 -55.94 -26.09
CA GLU A 234 48.90 -56.49 -26.54
C GLU A 234 48.84 -56.66 -28.06
N ALA A 235 49.45 -55.75 -28.83
CA ALA A 235 49.53 -55.84 -30.29
C ALA A 235 50.61 -56.84 -30.78
N ASP A 236 51.75 -56.93 -30.08
CA ASP A 236 52.82 -57.89 -30.40
C ASP A 236 52.47 -59.32 -29.97
N ASP A 237 51.75 -59.50 -28.86
CA ASP A 237 51.24 -60.82 -28.43
C ASP A 237 50.11 -61.31 -29.35
N LEU A 238 49.33 -60.39 -29.95
CA LEU A 238 48.34 -60.72 -30.98
C LEU A 238 48.99 -61.14 -32.30
N ALA A 239 50.08 -60.49 -32.73
CA ALA A 239 50.78 -60.83 -33.97
C ALA A 239 51.38 -62.25 -33.94
N LYS A 240 51.97 -62.68 -32.82
CA LYS A 240 52.52 -64.03 -32.67
C LYS A 240 51.47 -65.14 -32.74
N LYS A 241 50.19 -64.84 -32.48
CA LYS A 241 49.11 -65.83 -32.52
C LYS A 241 48.66 -66.18 -33.95
N TYR A 242 49.12 -65.44 -34.95
CA TYR A 242 48.76 -65.61 -36.36
C TYR A 242 49.93 -65.96 -37.29
N GLU A 243 51.17 -66.05 -36.77
CA GLU A 243 52.36 -66.43 -37.57
C GLU A 243 52.59 -67.95 -37.68
N ASP A 244 51.90 -68.79 -36.90
CA ASP A 244 52.01 -70.27 -36.97
C ASP A 244 50.82 -70.93 -37.72
N LYS A 245 50.57 -70.52 -38.99
CA LYS A 245 49.69 -71.27 -39.91
C LYS A 245 50.13 -71.22 -41.37
#